data_AF-X1UYS8-F1
#
_entry.id   AF-X1UYS8-F1
#
_cell.length_a   1.000
_cell.length_b   1.000
_cell.length_c   1.000
_cell.angle_alpha   90.00
_cell.angle_beta   90.00
_cell.angle_gamma   90.00
#
_symmetry.space_group_name_H-M   'P 1'
#
loop_
_entity.id
_entity.type
_entity.pdbx_description
1 polymer ?
#
loop_
_entity_poly.entity_id
_entity_poly.type
_entity_poly.pdbx_seq_one_letter_code
_entity_poly.pdbx_strand_id
1 'polypeptide(L)'
;LKQNEILLARAKGVGILSKEQAVNCGISGPILRASGVAWDWRRADPYSIYDRFEFDIPTASDGDCYDRFRVRMEEMRQSLRIVEQAMKQIPAGPVRAEVPHIVRPPAGEAYVHIEAPKGELGFYLVSDDSIAPYRCHVRPTSLINLTALREMVRGWKIADLIIIFGSIDICLGEVDR
;
A
#
# COMPACT_ATOMS: atom_id res chain seq x y z
N LEU A 1 13.36 -5.48 -19.00
CA LEU A 1 11.95 -5.83 -18.68
C LEU A 1 10.93 -4.92 -19.37
N LYS A 2 11.00 -3.59 -19.22
CA LYS A 2 9.99 -2.67 -19.80
C LYS A 2 9.80 -2.77 -21.32
N GLN A 3 10.85 -3.14 -22.06
CA GLN A 3 10.86 -3.32 -23.52
C GLN A 3 10.61 -4.78 -23.97
N ASN A 4 10.41 -5.71 -23.03
CA ASN A 4 10.20 -7.11 -23.40
C ASN A 4 8.79 -7.29 -23.97
N GLU A 5 8.71 -7.67 -25.24
CA GLU A 5 7.46 -7.88 -25.97
C GLU A 5 6.58 -8.97 -25.32
N ILE A 6 7.18 -10.02 -24.77
CA ILE A 6 6.45 -11.10 -24.08
C ILE A 6 5.75 -10.56 -22.83
N LEU A 7 6.44 -9.72 -22.06
CA LEU A 7 5.85 -9.12 -20.86
C LEU A 7 4.71 -8.18 -21.23
N LEU A 8 4.91 -7.35 -22.26
CA LEU A 8 3.88 -6.43 -22.74
C LEU A 8 2.64 -7.19 -23.22
N ALA A 9 2.82 -8.25 -24.02
CA ALA A 9 1.72 -9.07 -24.52
C ALA A 9 0.95 -9.80 -23.40
N ARG A 10 1.59 -10.07 -22.25
CA ARG A 10 0.99 -10.80 -21.13
C ARG A 10 0.40 -9.92 -20.03
N ALA A 11 0.82 -8.65 -19.94
CA ALA A 11 0.42 -7.76 -18.84
C ALA A 11 -0.39 -6.55 -19.30
N LYS A 12 -0.15 -6.04 -20.52
CA LYS A 12 -0.82 -4.84 -21.02
C LYS A 12 -2.27 -5.17 -21.43
N GLY A 13 -3.20 -4.38 -20.95
CA GLY A 13 -4.64 -4.58 -21.12
C GLY A 13 -5.22 -5.73 -20.30
N VAL A 14 -4.43 -6.42 -19.47
CA VAL A 14 -4.86 -7.59 -18.68
C VAL A 14 -5.23 -7.19 -17.26
N GLY A 15 -6.35 -7.71 -16.75
CA GLY A 15 -6.74 -7.51 -15.35
C GLY A 15 -7.15 -6.08 -15.00
N ILE A 16 -7.76 -5.37 -15.96
CA ILE A 16 -8.18 -3.97 -15.84
C ILE A 16 -9.10 -3.80 -14.62
N LEU A 17 -8.81 -2.78 -13.82
CA LEU A 17 -9.67 -2.33 -12.73
C LEU A 17 -9.97 -0.85 -12.92
N SER A 18 -11.24 -0.50 -13.09
CA SER A 18 -11.61 0.90 -13.28
C SER A 18 -11.38 1.72 -12.01
N LYS A 19 -11.20 3.03 -12.17
CA LYS A 19 -11.10 3.98 -11.06
C LYS A 19 -12.26 3.85 -10.06
N GLU A 20 -13.48 3.77 -10.58
CA GLU A 20 -14.70 3.65 -9.76
C GLU A 20 -14.73 2.33 -8.99
N GLN A 21 -14.37 1.22 -9.64
CA GLN A 21 -14.28 -0.08 -8.98
C GLN A 21 -13.20 -0.08 -7.89
N ALA A 22 -12.02 0.49 -8.17
CA ALA A 22 -10.94 0.58 -7.20
C ALA A 22 -11.36 1.36 -5.94
N VAL A 23 -12.03 2.51 -6.12
CA VAL A 23 -12.53 3.33 -5.00
C VAL A 23 -13.66 2.60 -4.25
N ASN A 24 -14.62 2.01 -4.95
CA ASN A 24 -15.74 1.29 -4.33
C ASN A 24 -15.30 0.05 -3.55
N CYS A 25 -14.24 -0.63 -3.99
CA CYS A 25 -13.64 -1.75 -3.27
C CYS A 25 -12.75 -1.32 -2.08
N GLY A 26 -12.60 -0.01 -1.83
CA GLY A 26 -11.75 0.51 -0.76
C GLY A 26 -10.26 0.25 -0.97
N ILE A 27 -9.84 0.00 -2.21
CA ILE A 27 -8.44 -0.28 -2.56
C ILE A 27 -7.60 1.00 -2.42
N SER A 28 -6.34 0.84 -2.01
CA SER A 28 -5.36 1.91 -1.87
C SER A 28 -4.00 1.50 -2.44
N GLY A 29 -3.01 2.40 -2.40
CA GLY A 29 -1.64 2.15 -2.84
C GLY A 29 -1.50 1.88 -4.35
N PRO A 30 -0.59 0.98 -4.77
CA PRO A 30 -0.18 0.86 -6.16
C PRO A 30 -1.31 0.43 -7.10
N ILE A 31 -2.31 -0.32 -6.60
CA ILE A 31 -3.46 -0.74 -7.41
C ILE A 31 -4.37 0.46 -7.68
N LEU A 32 -4.68 1.26 -6.66
CA LEU A 32 -5.49 2.48 -6.79
C LEU A 32 -4.79 3.51 -7.70
N ARG A 33 -3.48 3.68 -7.52
CA ARG A 33 -2.63 4.56 -8.34
C ARG A 33 -2.55 4.13 -9.80
N ALA A 34 -2.51 2.83 -10.07
CA ALA A 34 -2.52 2.29 -11.43
C ALA A 34 -3.84 2.57 -12.17
N SER A 35 -4.96 2.64 -11.44
CA SER A 35 -6.28 3.00 -11.99
C SER A 35 -6.50 4.52 -12.14
N GLY A 36 -5.47 5.35 -11.96
CA GLY A 36 -5.55 6.79 -12.21
C GLY A 36 -6.04 7.65 -11.04
N VAL A 37 -5.88 7.16 -9.81
CA VAL A 37 -6.16 7.95 -8.62
C VAL A 37 -4.85 8.31 -7.91
N ALA A 38 -4.52 9.60 -7.91
CA ALA A 38 -3.36 10.15 -7.20
C ALA A 38 -3.65 10.21 -5.69
N TRP A 39 -3.60 9.05 -5.02
CA TRP A 39 -3.80 8.93 -3.57
C TRP A 39 -2.59 8.27 -2.90
N ASP A 40 -2.14 8.85 -1.80
CA ASP A 40 -1.02 8.35 -0.99
C ASP A 40 -1.13 8.94 0.42
N TRP A 41 -1.20 8.09 1.45
CA TRP A 41 -1.30 8.56 2.83
C TRP A 41 -0.10 9.41 3.27
N ARG A 42 1.11 9.17 2.72
CA ARG A 42 2.32 9.93 3.06
C ARG A 42 2.22 11.41 2.64
N ARG A 43 1.29 11.76 1.74
CA ARG A 43 0.98 13.14 1.34
C ARG A 43 -0.35 13.63 1.92
N ALA A 44 -1.37 12.77 1.95
CA ALA A 44 -2.72 13.14 2.39
C ALA A 44 -2.81 13.36 3.91
N ASP A 45 -2.16 12.49 4.69
CA ASP A 45 -2.03 12.62 6.15
C ASP A 45 -0.60 12.20 6.57
N PRO A 46 0.37 13.10 6.40
CA PRO A 46 1.78 12.79 6.60
C PRO A 46 2.07 12.36 8.03
N TYR A 47 2.68 11.17 8.18
CA TYR A 47 3.16 10.66 9.46
C TYR A 47 4.70 10.69 9.52
N SER A 48 5.23 10.56 10.73
CA SER A 48 6.68 10.63 11.02
C SER A 48 7.32 11.93 10.51
N ILE A 49 8.06 11.87 9.40
CA ILE A 49 8.78 13.01 8.80
C ILE A 49 8.61 13.05 7.27
N TYR A 50 7.56 12.41 6.73
CA TYR A 50 7.31 12.36 5.29
C TYR A 50 6.99 13.74 4.69
N ASP A 51 6.52 14.68 5.51
CA ASP A 51 6.28 16.08 5.18
C ASP A 51 7.54 16.83 4.68
N ARG A 52 8.73 16.36 5.09
CA ARG A 52 10.02 16.99 4.73
C ARG A 52 10.60 16.51 3.41
N PHE A 53 10.06 15.45 2.82
CA PHE A 53 10.62 14.84 1.62
C PHE A 53 9.89 15.27 0.35
N GLU A 54 10.67 15.50 -0.69
CA GLU A 54 10.16 15.76 -2.04
C GLU A 54 10.13 14.46 -2.85
N PHE A 55 8.93 13.97 -3.14
CA PHE A 55 8.71 12.82 -4.02
C PHE A 55 7.40 12.96 -4.78
N ASP A 56 7.34 12.32 -5.94
CA ASP A 56 6.15 12.34 -6.79
C ASP A 56 5.29 11.09 -6.53
N ILE A 57 3.96 11.23 -6.65
CA ILE A 57 3.04 10.09 -6.57
C ILE A 57 2.89 9.53 -7.99
N PRO A 58 3.44 8.34 -8.30
CA PRO A 58 3.32 7.77 -9.63
C PRO A 58 1.91 7.25 -9.85
N THR A 59 1.26 7.71 -10.91
CA THR A 59 -0.05 7.22 -11.35
C THR A 59 0.04 6.67 -12.77
N ALA A 60 -0.90 5.80 -13.11
CA ALA A 60 -1.13 5.35 -14.47
C ALA A 60 -2.61 5.50 -14.82
N SER A 61 -3.05 5.03 -15.99
CA SER A 61 -4.39 5.37 -16.51
C SER A 61 -5.28 4.16 -16.74
N ASP A 62 -4.70 3.03 -17.15
CA ASP A 62 -5.46 1.91 -17.69
C ASP A 62 -5.87 0.91 -16.59
N GLY A 63 -5.21 0.95 -15.42
CA GLY A 63 -5.53 0.06 -14.30
C GLY A 63 -5.18 -1.42 -14.53
N ASP A 64 -4.41 -1.71 -15.59
CA ASP A 64 -4.00 -3.05 -15.99
C ASP A 64 -2.79 -3.57 -15.17
N CYS A 65 -2.41 -4.83 -15.40
CA CYS A 65 -1.27 -5.45 -14.71
C CYS A 65 0.06 -4.75 -15.03
N TYR A 66 0.22 -4.19 -16.23
CA TYR A 66 1.43 -3.52 -16.66
C TYR A 66 1.60 -2.15 -15.98
N ASP A 67 0.52 -1.40 -15.83
CA ASP A 67 0.45 -0.13 -15.13
C ASP A 67 0.74 -0.31 -13.64
N ARG A 68 0.21 -1.35 -13.00
CA ARG A 68 0.57 -1.74 -11.64
C ARG A 68 2.06 -2.08 -11.48
N PHE A 69 2.64 -2.74 -12.47
CA PHE A 69 4.07 -2.99 -12.50
C PHE A 69 4.87 -1.68 -12.66
N ARG A 70 4.44 -0.79 -13.57
CA ARG A 70 5.08 0.51 -13.80
C ARG A 70 5.04 1.41 -12.58
N VAL A 71 3.90 1.50 -11.91
CA VAL A 71 3.72 2.27 -10.67
C VAL A 71 4.71 1.78 -9.62
N ARG A 72 4.79 0.47 -9.35
CA ARG A 72 5.78 -0.09 -8.40
C ARG A 72 7.23 0.20 -8.80
N MET A 73 7.56 0.08 -10.10
CA MET A 73 8.88 0.42 -10.61
C MET A 73 9.23 1.90 -10.44
N GLU A 74 8.23 2.78 -10.38
CA GLU A 74 8.43 4.21 -10.15
C GLU A 74 8.47 4.53 -8.65
N GLU A 75 7.62 3.90 -7.84
CA GLU A 75 7.69 3.97 -6.38
C GLU A 75 9.06 3.56 -5.85
N MET A 76 9.69 2.52 -6.41
CA MET A 76 11.06 2.16 -6.06
C MET A 76 12.05 3.29 -6.35
N ARG A 77 11.90 4.04 -7.45
CA ARG A 77 12.76 5.20 -7.74
C ARG A 77 12.50 6.35 -6.77
N GLN A 78 11.24 6.65 -6.49
CA GLN A 78 10.86 7.67 -5.52
C GLN A 78 11.33 7.29 -4.11
N SER A 79 11.33 6.00 -3.76
CA SER A 79 11.85 5.50 -2.49
C SER A 79 13.36 5.74 -2.37
N LEU A 80 14.13 5.48 -3.43
CA LEU A 80 15.56 5.83 -3.48
C LEU A 80 15.76 7.35 -3.33
N ARG A 81 14.95 8.16 -4.00
CA ARG A 81 15.00 9.63 -3.88
C ARG A 81 14.71 10.11 -2.45
N ILE A 82 13.78 9.47 -1.74
CA ILE A 82 13.50 9.75 -0.32
C ILE A 82 14.70 9.35 0.55
N VAL A 83 15.26 8.16 0.33
CA VAL A 83 16.44 7.68 1.10
C VAL A 83 17.63 8.62 0.92
N GLU A 84 17.91 9.07 -0.30
CA GLU A 84 18.98 10.04 -0.58
C GLU A 84 18.76 11.38 0.15
N GLN A 85 17.52 11.87 0.21
CA GLN A 85 17.18 13.08 0.98
C GLN A 85 17.30 12.86 2.48
N ALA A 86 16.82 11.73 2.98
CA ALA A 86 16.90 11.37 4.39
C ALA A 86 18.36 11.29 4.84
N MET A 87 19.23 10.64 4.05
CA MET A 87 20.67 10.53 4.34
C MET A 87 21.36 11.89 4.50
N LYS A 88 20.96 12.90 3.72
CA LYS A 88 21.51 14.26 3.79
C LYS A 88 21.04 15.03 5.04
N GLN A 89 19.93 14.62 5.63
CA GLN A 89 19.23 15.35 6.70
C GLN A 89 19.25 14.61 8.04
N ILE A 90 20.02 13.52 8.18
CA ILE A 90 20.07 12.73 9.42
C ILE A 90 20.59 13.62 10.56
N PRO A 91 19.76 13.96 11.56
CA PRO A 91 20.23 14.67 12.72
C PRO A 91 20.99 13.72 13.65
N ALA A 92 21.98 14.25 14.37
CA ALA A 92 22.51 13.55 15.53
C ALA A 92 21.51 13.65 16.69
N GLY A 93 21.48 12.65 17.58
CA GLY A 93 20.61 12.66 18.75
C GLY A 93 20.24 11.27 19.25
N PRO A 94 19.40 11.20 20.30
CA PRO A 94 18.87 9.93 20.80
C PRO A 94 17.95 9.28 19.76
N VAL A 95 18.14 7.98 19.52
CA VAL A 95 17.33 7.19 18.58
C VAL A 95 16.09 6.55 19.21
N ARG A 96 15.93 6.70 20.53
CA ARG A 96 14.85 6.12 21.32
C ARG A 96 14.34 7.13 22.32
N ALA A 97 13.02 7.26 22.42
CA ALA A 97 12.39 8.06 23.46
C ALA A 97 12.58 7.41 24.84
N GLU A 98 12.79 8.23 25.86
CA GLU A 98 12.77 7.78 27.25
C GLU A 98 11.32 7.56 27.70
N VAL A 99 10.89 6.31 27.65
CA VAL A 99 9.56 5.88 28.06
C VAL A 99 9.66 4.76 29.10
N PRO A 100 8.69 4.63 30.01
CA PRO A 100 8.64 3.53 30.96
C PRO A 100 8.70 2.17 30.24
N HIS A 101 9.33 1.17 30.88
CA HIS A 101 9.39 -0.20 30.34
C HIS A 101 8.01 -0.83 30.16
N ILE A 102 7.06 -0.46 31.02
CA ILE A 102 5.66 -0.90 30.95
C ILE A 102 4.82 0.34 30.68
N VAL A 103 4.23 0.39 29.49
CA VAL A 103 3.29 1.44 29.10
C VAL A 103 1.89 0.95 29.39
N ARG A 104 1.09 1.77 30.08
CA ARG A 104 -0.35 1.59 30.25
C ARG A 104 -1.03 2.70 29.46
N PRO A 105 -1.45 2.44 28.22
CA PRO A 105 -2.15 3.43 27.42
C PRO A 105 -3.45 3.85 28.11
N PRO A 106 -3.88 5.12 27.99
CA PRO A 106 -5.14 5.56 28.55
C PRO A 106 -6.32 4.81 27.91
N ALA A 107 -7.37 4.59 28.68
CA ALA A 107 -8.61 3.99 28.19
C ALA A 107 -9.17 4.78 27.01
N GLY A 108 -9.48 4.09 25.92
CA GLY A 108 -9.95 4.71 24.68
C GLY A 108 -9.74 3.84 23.46
N GLU A 109 -10.02 4.42 22.29
CA GLU A 109 -9.84 3.78 20.99
C GLU A 109 -9.01 4.66 20.07
N ALA A 110 -8.23 4.03 19.19
CA ALA A 110 -7.45 4.72 18.17
C ALA A 110 -7.40 3.90 16.89
N TYR A 111 -7.54 4.58 15.76
CA TYR A 111 -7.21 4.04 14.44
C TYR A 111 -5.99 4.76 13.91
N VAL A 112 -4.95 4.01 13.53
CA VAL A 112 -3.74 4.55 12.92
C VAL A 112 -3.49 3.81 11.61
N HIS A 113 -3.17 4.55 10.56
CA HIS A 113 -2.87 4.00 9.25
C HIS A 113 -1.48 4.40 8.77
N ILE A 114 -0.90 3.56 7.91
CA ILE A 114 0.33 3.87 7.17
C ILE A 114 0.16 3.46 5.70
N GLU A 115 0.93 4.09 4.83
CA GLU A 115 1.09 3.64 3.44
C GLU A 115 2.13 2.50 3.42
N ALA A 116 1.66 1.25 3.54
CA ALA A 116 2.48 0.09 3.27
C ALA A 116 2.72 -0.07 1.75
N PRO A 117 3.71 -0.87 1.31
CA PRO A 117 3.98 -1.06 -0.12
C PRO A 117 2.80 -1.64 -0.92
N LYS A 118 1.84 -2.27 -0.24
CA LYS A 118 0.61 -2.86 -0.82
C LYS A 118 -0.61 -1.94 -0.75
N GLY A 119 -0.50 -0.79 -0.07
CA GLY A 119 -1.58 0.16 0.21
C GLY A 119 -1.67 0.52 1.70
N GLU A 120 -2.83 0.98 2.11
CA GLU A 120 -3.13 1.39 3.48
C GLU A 120 -3.24 0.21 4.44
N LEU A 121 -2.24 0.10 5.32
CA LEU A 121 -2.26 -0.82 6.45
C LEU A 121 -2.71 -0.05 7.68
N GLY A 122 -3.83 -0.48 8.28
CA GLY A 122 -4.41 0.18 9.44
C GLY A 122 -4.47 -0.71 10.68
N PHE A 123 -4.35 -0.11 11.85
CA PHE A 123 -4.54 -0.76 13.15
C PHE A 123 -5.58 0.01 13.95
N TYR A 124 -6.65 -0.69 14.30
CA TYR A 124 -7.66 -0.23 15.25
C TYR A 124 -7.39 -0.89 16.61
N LEU A 125 -7.08 -0.08 17.61
CA LEU A 125 -6.72 -0.51 18.95
C LEU A 125 -7.73 0.03 19.96
N VAL A 126 -8.10 -0.79 20.93
CA VAL A 126 -8.90 -0.40 22.10
C VAL A 126 -8.09 -0.72 23.35
N SER A 127 -7.98 0.25 24.26
CA SER A 127 -7.32 0.10 25.56
C SER A 127 -8.30 0.33 26.70
N ASP A 128 -8.08 -0.39 27.79
CA ASP A 128 -8.84 -0.38 29.04
C ASP A 128 -7.94 -0.02 30.24
N ASP A 129 -6.92 0.81 30.04
CA ASP A 129 -5.84 1.12 31.01
C ASP A 129 -4.97 -0.08 31.44
N SER A 130 -5.15 -1.24 30.81
CA SER A 130 -4.31 -2.41 31.06
C SER A 130 -3.00 -2.37 30.24
N ILE A 131 -2.12 -3.32 30.53
CA ILE A 131 -0.83 -3.48 29.83
C ILE A 131 -0.98 -4.14 28.46
N ALA A 132 -2.14 -4.72 28.16
CA ALA A 132 -2.43 -5.43 26.93
C ALA A 132 -3.58 -4.72 26.18
N PRO A 133 -3.59 -4.75 24.84
CA PRO A 133 -4.72 -4.19 24.10
C PRO A 133 -5.97 -5.03 24.41
N TYR A 134 -7.06 -4.37 24.81
CA TYR A 134 -8.37 -4.99 24.96
C TYR A 134 -8.84 -5.57 23.61
N ARG A 135 -8.62 -4.80 22.54
CA ARG A 135 -8.86 -5.24 21.17
C ARG A 135 -7.79 -4.69 20.23
N CYS A 136 -7.33 -5.54 19.32
CA CYS A 136 -6.50 -5.15 18.19
C CYS A 136 -7.14 -5.71 16.91
N HIS A 137 -7.61 -4.83 16.03
CA HIS A 137 -8.12 -5.21 14.72
C HIS A 137 -7.25 -4.58 13.65
N VAL A 138 -6.70 -5.40 12.78
CA VAL A 138 -5.87 -4.93 11.68
C VAL A 138 -6.75 -4.81 10.43
N ARG A 139 -6.62 -3.71 9.70
CA ARG A 139 -7.11 -3.55 8.32
C ARG A 139 -5.97 -3.96 7.38
N PRO A 140 -5.91 -5.23 6.92
CA PRO A 140 -4.86 -5.68 6.02
C PRO A 140 -5.07 -5.15 4.60
N THR A 141 -3.98 -4.74 3.95
CA THR A 141 -3.99 -4.35 2.54
C THR A 141 -4.33 -5.50 1.61
N SER A 142 -3.73 -6.69 1.85
CA SER A 142 -3.85 -7.82 0.93
C SER A 142 -5.29 -8.35 0.83
N LEU A 143 -6.05 -8.36 1.93
CA LEU A 143 -7.45 -8.81 1.93
C LEU A 143 -8.34 -7.87 1.11
N ILE A 144 -8.19 -6.56 1.31
CA ILE A 144 -8.97 -5.55 0.59
C ILE A 144 -8.68 -5.63 -0.90
N ASN A 145 -7.40 -5.72 -1.27
CA ASN A 145 -6.99 -5.90 -2.66
C ASN A 145 -7.53 -7.19 -3.29
N LEU A 146 -7.65 -8.27 -2.50
CA LEU A 146 -8.20 -9.55 -2.94
C LEU A 146 -9.70 -9.49 -3.26
N THR A 147 -10.47 -8.60 -2.60
CA THR A 147 -11.91 -8.46 -2.88
C THR A 147 -12.21 -8.07 -4.33
N ALA A 148 -11.30 -7.32 -4.97
CA ALA A 148 -11.43 -6.90 -6.36
C ALA A 148 -10.95 -7.95 -7.37
N LEU A 149 -10.39 -9.08 -6.92
CA LEU A 149 -9.89 -10.14 -7.82
C LEU A 149 -10.98 -10.64 -8.76
N ARG A 150 -12.22 -10.77 -8.27
CA ARG A 150 -13.37 -11.19 -9.09
C ARG A 150 -13.56 -10.30 -10.31
N GLU A 151 -13.52 -8.99 -10.11
CA GLU A 151 -13.74 -8.03 -11.20
C GLU A 151 -12.57 -8.02 -12.19
N MET A 152 -11.34 -8.20 -11.70
CA MET A 152 -10.15 -8.25 -12.55
C MET A 152 -10.07 -9.52 -13.42
N VAL A 153 -10.59 -10.66 -12.94
CA VAL A 153 -10.43 -11.96 -13.61
C VAL A 153 -11.56 -12.26 -14.61
N ARG A 154 -12.71 -11.59 -14.48
CA ARG A 154 -13.84 -11.79 -15.39
C ARG A 154 -13.46 -11.52 -16.85
N GLY A 155 -13.72 -12.49 -17.73
CA GLY A 155 -13.43 -12.39 -19.16
C GLY A 155 -12.01 -12.83 -19.57
N TRP A 156 -11.15 -13.22 -18.62
CA TRP A 156 -9.77 -13.62 -18.88
C TRP A 156 -9.57 -15.14 -18.90
N LYS A 157 -8.43 -15.58 -19.46
CA LYS A 157 -8.06 -17.01 -19.49
C LYS A 157 -7.45 -17.42 -18.14
N ILE A 158 -7.43 -18.72 -17.86
CA ILE A 158 -6.79 -19.29 -16.65
C ILE A 158 -5.30 -18.90 -16.58
N ALA A 159 -4.61 -18.82 -17.73
CA ALA A 159 -3.22 -18.38 -17.78
C ALA A 159 -3.02 -16.92 -17.32
N ASP A 160 -4.03 -16.06 -17.49
CA ASP A 160 -3.98 -14.65 -17.11
C ASP A 160 -4.28 -14.45 -15.62
N LEU A 161 -5.04 -15.37 -15.00
CA LEU A 161 -5.27 -15.37 -13.56
C LEU A 161 -3.96 -15.28 -12.76
N ILE A 162 -2.93 -16.01 -13.18
CA ILE A 162 -1.63 -16.03 -12.47
C ILE A 162 -0.98 -14.64 -12.48
N ILE A 163 -1.06 -13.93 -13.60
CA ILE A 163 -0.46 -12.59 -13.74
C ILE A 163 -1.31 -11.56 -13.00
N ILE A 164 -2.64 -11.65 -13.12
CA ILE A 164 -3.57 -10.79 -12.39
C ILE A 164 -3.32 -10.93 -10.89
N PHE A 165 -3.28 -12.16 -10.39
CA PHE A 165 -3.02 -12.45 -8.98
C PHE A 165 -1.64 -11.96 -8.52
N GLY A 166 -0.60 -12.18 -9.32
CA GLY A 166 0.75 -11.66 -9.04
C GLY A 166 0.81 -10.12 -9.03
N SER A 167 0.02 -9.45 -9.87
CA SER A 167 -0.01 -7.98 -9.95
C SER A 167 -0.64 -7.30 -8.72
N ILE A 168 -1.49 -8.04 -7.98
CA ILE A 168 -2.15 -7.58 -6.76
C ILE A 168 -1.17 -7.64 -5.58
N ASP A 169 -0.16 -8.52 -5.65
CA ASP A 169 0.88 -8.72 -4.63
C ASP A 169 0.26 -9.06 -3.26
N ILE A 170 -0.37 -10.24 -3.19
CA ILE A 170 -1.02 -10.71 -1.97
C ILE A 170 -0.03 -11.43 -1.04
N CYS A 171 -0.24 -11.30 0.26
CA CYS A 171 0.42 -12.13 1.27
C CYS A 171 -0.63 -12.83 2.12
N LEU A 172 -0.67 -14.17 2.07
CA LEU A 172 -1.71 -14.95 2.75
C LEU A 172 -1.69 -14.78 4.27
N GLY A 173 -0.53 -14.54 4.88
CA GLY A 173 -0.43 -14.23 6.31
C GLY A 173 -1.09 -12.89 6.70
N GLU A 174 -1.34 -12.00 5.75
CA GLU A 174 -2.17 -10.81 6.01
C GLU A 174 -3.67 -11.07 5.86
N VAL A 175 -4.03 -12.07 5.05
CA VAL A 175 -5.42 -12.38 4.68
C VAL A 175 -6.09 -13.28 5.72
N ASP A 176 -5.34 -14.21 6.32
CA ASP A 176 -5.84 -15.30 7.19
C ASP A 176 -5.90 -14.94 8.69
N ARG A 177 -5.94 -13.65 9.04
CA ARG A 177 -5.78 -13.14 10.42
C ARG A 177 -7.04 -13.24 11.27
#